data_AF-A0A7C0X7N2-F1
#
_entry.id   AF-A0A7C0X7N2-F1
#
_cell.length_a   1.000
_cell.length_b   1.000
_cell.length_c   1.000
_cell.angle_alpha   90.00
_cell.angle_beta   90.00
_cell.angle_gamma   90.00
#
_symmetry.space_group_name_H-M   'P 1'
#
loop_
_entity.id
_entity.type
_entity.pdbx_description
1 polymer ?
#
loop_
_entity_poly.entity_id
_entity_poly.type
_entity_poly.pdbx_seq_one_letter_code
_entity_poly.pdbx_strand_id
1 'polypeptide(L)' 'MREWLVTNGLGGYASLTYSNENTRKYHGLLIASLNPPVERWVFIVNILDDIVVDDQIHHLGKG' A
#
# COMPACT_ATOMS: atom_id res chain seq x y z
N MET A 1 -6.98 13.78 -8.26
CA MET A 1 -5.86 12.84 -8.01
C MET A 1 -6.19 11.55 -8.75
N ARG A 2 -5.26 11.00 -9.53
CA ARG A 2 -5.44 9.69 -10.19
C ARG A 2 -5.04 8.59 -9.21
N GLU A 3 -5.82 7.52 -9.17
CA GLU A 3 -5.64 6.38 -8.28
C GLU A 3 -5.68 5.07 -9.07
N TRP A 4 -5.16 4.00 -8.48
CA TRP A 4 -5.21 2.66 -9.04
C TRP A 4 -5.72 1.67 -7.99
N LEU A 5 -6.36 0.59 -8.44
CA LEU A 5 -6.84 -0.50 -7.61
C LEU A 5 -6.66 -1.83 -8.33
N VAL A 6 -6.12 -2.82 -7.62
CA VAL A 6 -5.92 -4.19 -8.12
C VAL A 6 -6.53 -5.16 -7.11
N THR A 7 -7.50 -5.96 -7.55
CA THR A 7 -8.14 -7.01 -6.74
C THR A 7 -7.37 -8.33 -6.84
N ASN A 8 -7.36 -9.12 -5.76
CA ASN A 8 -6.79 -10.46 -5.76
C ASN A 8 -7.82 -11.57 -6.07
N GLY A 9 -9.09 -11.23 -6.33
CA GLY A 9 -10.17 -12.19 -6.61
C GLY A 9 -10.68 -12.98 -5.40
N LEU A 10 -10.10 -12.80 -4.21
CA LEU A 10 -10.44 -13.49 -2.96
C LEU A 10 -11.10 -12.55 -1.93
N GLY A 11 -11.46 -11.33 -2.35
CA GLY A 11 -12.03 -10.31 -1.46
C GLY A 11 -11.00 -9.34 -0.86
N GLY A 12 -9.74 -9.42 -1.29
CA GLY A 12 -8.70 -8.44 -0.98
C GLY A 12 -8.28 -7.60 -2.19
N TYR A 13 -7.60 -6.48 -1.92
CA TYR A 13 -7.09 -5.60 -2.96
C TYR A 13 -5.89 -4.76 -2.49
N ALA A 14 -5.19 -4.19 -3.46
CA ALA A 14 -4.23 -3.11 -3.29
C ALA A 14 -4.77 -1.84 -3.97
N SER A 15 -4.58 -0.67 -3.36
CA SER A 15 -4.92 0.61 -4.00
C SER A 15 -4.08 1.75 -3.44
N LEU A 16 -3.58 2.63 -4.30
CA LEU A 16 -2.86 3.84 -3.94
C LEU A 16 -3.17 4.96 -4.95
N THR A 17 -2.61 6.15 -4.74
CA THR A 17 -2.54 7.16 -5.81
C THR A 17 -1.60 6.68 -6.92
N TYR A 18 -1.67 7.33 -8.09
CA TYR A 18 -0.71 7.11 -9.17
C TYR A 18 0.75 7.34 -8.74
N SER A 19 0.99 8.18 -7.72
CA SER A 19 2.30 8.41 -7.11
C SER A 19 2.62 7.47 -5.93
N ASN A 20 1.80 6.43 -5.71
CA ASN A 20 1.92 5.45 -4.63
C ASN A 20 1.77 6.04 -3.21
N GLU A 21 0.94 7.07 -3.06
CA GLU A 21 0.68 7.72 -1.77
C GLU A 21 -0.60 7.20 -1.08
N ASN A 22 -0.57 7.22 0.25
CA ASN A 22 -1.68 6.85 1.12
C ASN A 22 -2.49 8.08 1.53
N THR A 23 -3.41 8.53 0.68
CA THR A 23 -4.19 9.77 0.91
C THR A 23 -5.63 9.53 1.39
N ARG A 24 -6.08 8.28 1.45
CA ARG A 24 -7.45 7.90 1.81
C ARG A 24 -7.48 6.70 2.75
N LYS A 25 -8.59 6.58 3.49
CA LYS A 25 -8.88 5.37 4.28
C LYS A 25 -8.93 4.16 3.35
N TYR A 26 -8.17 3.12 3.68
CA TYR A 26 -7.98 1.91 2.88
C TYR A 26 -7.18 2.08 1.57
N HIS A 27 -6.30 3.08 1.50
CA HIS A 27 -5.11 2.97 0.64
C HIS A 27 -4.08 2.05 1.31
N GLY A 28 -3.45 1.19 0.51
CA GLY A 28 -2.55 0.16 0.99
C GLY A 28 -2.27 -0.91 -0.07
N LEU A 29 -1.26 -1.74 0.18
CA LEU A 29 -0.85 -2.85 -0.69
C LEU A 29 -1.55 -4.17 -0.35
N LEU A 30 -2.16 -4.28 0.83
CA LEU A 30 -3.05 -5.39 1.16
C LEU A 30 -4.16 -4.92 2.09
N ILE A 31 -5.35 -4.77 1.51
CA ILE A 31 -6.59 -4.56 2.24
C ILE A 31 -7.44 -5.80 2.05
N ALA A 32 -7.93 -6.39 3.13
CA ALA A 32 -8.85 -7.52 3.07
C ALA A 32 -9.83 -7.51 4.24
N SER A 33 -10.94 -8.22 4.09
CA SER A 33 -11.90 -8.45 5.16
C SER A 33 -11.69 -9.84 5.74
N LEU A 34 -11.68 -9.94 7.07
CA LEU A 34 -11.72 -11.22 7.78
C LEU A 34 -13.17 -11.75 7.94
N ASN A 35 -14.17 -10.90 7.70
CA ASN A 35 -15.59 -11.20 7.76
C ASN A 35 -16.33 -10.51 6.60
N PRO A 36 -16.24 -11.03 5.36
CA PRO A 36 -16.75 -10.33 4.18
C PRO A 36 -18.27 -10.09 4.24
N PRO A 37 -18.77 -8.92 3.79
CA PRO A 37 -18.07 -7.82 3.11
C PRO A 37 -17.67 -6.64 4.04
N VAL A 38 -17.78 -6.81 5.36
CA VAL A 38 -17.55 -5.76 6.37
C VAL A 38 -16.13 -5.82 6.94
N GLU A 39 -15.79 -5.05 7.98
CA GLU A 39 -14.55 -5.24 8.76
C GLU A 39 -13.28 -5.36 7.91
N ARG A 40 -13.06 -4.38 7.03
CA ARG A 40 -11.82 -4.30 6.24
C ARG A 40 -10.67 -3.87 7.13
N TRP A 41 -9.55 -4.57 6.97
CA TRP A 41 -8.28 -4.29 7.61
C TRP A 41 -7.26 -3.91 6.56
N VAL A 42 -6.39 -2.96 6.89
CA VAL A 42 -5.19 -2.66 6.11
C VAL A 42 -4.06 -3.49 6.73
N PHE A 43 -3.65 -4.55 6.05
CA PHE A 43 -2.56 -5.43 6.47
C PHE A 43 -1.20 -4.90 6.05
N ILE A 44 -1.12 -4.29 4.85
CA ILE A 44 0.10 -3.67 4.33
C ILE A 44 -0.24 -2.29 3.80
N VAL A 45 0.36 -1.25 4.37
CA VAL A 45 0.12 0.16 4.00
C VAL A 45 1.04 0.61 2.86
N ASN A 46 2.33 0.27 2.94
CA ASN A 46 3.34 0.59 1.94
C ASN A 46 4.54 -0.36 2.10
N ILE A 47 5.48 -0.26 1.16
CA ILE A 47 6.83 -0.82 1.26
C ILE A 47 7.78 0.36 1.13
N LEU A 48 8.75 0.44 2.04
CA LEU A 48 9.81 1.43 2.02
C LEU A 48 11.11 0.68 1.81
N ASP A 49 11.86 1.07 0.79
CA ASP A 49 13.13 0.47 0.43
C ASP A 49 14.24 1.49 0.66
N ASP A 50 15.33 1.04 1.27
CA ASP A 50 16.53 1.82 1.52
C ASP A 50 17.75 1.09 0.94
N ILE A 51 18.72 1.85 0.44
CA ILE A 51 20.05 1.32 0.10
C ILE A 51 21.11 1.98 0.94
N VAL A 52 22.16 1.23 1.27
CA VAL A 52 23.33 1.75 1.97
C VAL A 52 24.51 1.79 1.02
N VAL A 53 25.12 2.98 0.87
CA VAL A 53 26.31 3.21 0.04
C VAL A 53 27.28 4.06 0.86
N ASP A 54 28.51 3.58 1.06
CA ASP A 54 29.55 4.28 1.84
C ASP A 54 29.05 4.79 3.21
N ASP A 55 28.36 3.91 3.96
CA ASP A 55 27.70 4.19 5.24
C ASP A 55 26.58 5.25 5.20
N GLN A 56 26.15 5.68 4.01
CA GLN A 56 25.02 6.58 3.81
C GLN A 56 23.76 5.82 3.42
N ILE A 57 22.65 6.13 4.09
CA ILE A 57 21.33 5.57 3.78
C ILE A 57 20.66 6.44 2.72
N HIS A 58 20.20 5.81 1.63
CA HIS A 58 19.40 6.44 0.58
C HIS A 58 18.03 5.77 0.50
N HIS A 59 16.98 6.55 0.73
CA HIS A 59 15.59 6.10 0.57
C HIS A 59 15.23 5.97 -0.92
N LEU A 60 14.82 4.79 -1.36
CA LEU A 60 14.34 4.52 -2.71
C LEU A 60 12.82 4.75 -2.83
N GLY A 61 12.09 4.62 -1.71
CA GLY A 61 10.67 4.94 -1.62
C GLY A 61 10.42 6.42 -1.30
N LYS A 62 9.27 6.95 -1.75
CA LYS A 62 8.74 8.20 -1.19
C LYS A 62 8.02 7.88 0.12
N GLY A 63 8.56 8.38 1.23
CA GLY A 63 7.87 8.47 2.52
C GLY A 63 6.78 9.52 2.50
#